data_AF-A0A1Z5KI92-F1
#
_entry.id   AF-A0A1Z5KI92-F1
#
_cell.length_a   1.000
_cell.length_b   1.000
_cell.length_c   1.000
_cell.angle_alpha   90.00
_cell.angle_beta   90.00
_cell.angle_gamma   90.00
#
_symmetry.space_group_name_H-M   'P 1'
#
loop_
_entity.id
_entity.type
_entity.pdbx_description
1 polymer ?
#
loop_
_entity_poly.entity_id
_entity_poly.type
_entity_poly.pdbx_seq_one_letter_code
_entity_poly.pdbx_strand_id
1 'polypeptide(L)'
;MVLFIASRFALLLAICHALPLQFLINQRSSECLYEKLEESEAATFSLFVLSGKSLRATVEISGPVADAAVVSGMALQDGIDAFDQGRRPKGSLDVSGEVDFEHLNLGEPEFEDPVLESVPGETAEERKTRRAEERRKILEARHQKEMHARKQKKKVQTEAEPYLRTIQAPLAGWYRFCVKASFNQITAEIDLRKESELGGLDEDGHVMTNQQRIMEEEEKAMDQDTAAIEGIKDKDFQATRTQLKELRKLLNDIQTKQSQERLRLAVHAATNEHSHSRMALNSLMETILFMLVTGYQVYTIRRWFKGAPVLGR
;
A
#
# COMPACT_ATOMS: atom_id res chain seq x y z
N MET A 1 -17.68 45.32 -10.76
CA MET A 1 -16.54 44.87 -9.92
C MET A 1 -16.95 43.85 -8.85
N VAL A 2 -18.20 43.86 -8.36
CA VAL A 2 -18.70 42.88 -7.36
C VAL A 2 -18.96 41.47 -7.95
N LEU A 3 -19.28 41.36 -9.25
CA LEU A 3 -19.51 40.05 -9.91
C LEU A 3 -18.26 39.17 -10.04
N PHE A 4 -17.05 39.76 -10.10
CA PHE A 4 -15.81 38.99 -10.25
C PHE A 4 -15.35 38.32 -8.95
N ILE A 5 -15.80 38.81 -7.80
CA ILE A 5 -15.43 38.25 -6.48
C ILE A 5 -16.29 37.02 -6.17
N ALA A 6 -17.58 37.03 -6.56
CA ALA A 6 -18.48 35.89 -6.36
C ALA A 6 -18.06 34.65 -7.18
N SER A 7 -17.56 34.85 -8.41
CA SER A 7 -17.09 33.75 -9.27
C SER A 7 -15.81 33.08 -8.75
N ARG A 8 -14.92 33.81 -8.06
CA ARG A 8 -13.73 33.22 -7.43
C ARG A 8 -14.04 32.48 -6.12
N PHE A 9 -15.12 32.84 -5.42
CA PHE A 9 -15.53 32.14 -4.20
C PHE A 9 -16.26 30.81 -4.50
N ALA A 10 -17.00 30.74 -5.61
CA ALA A 10 -17.65 29.50 -6.04
C ALA A 10 -16.64 28.42 -6.47
N LEU A 11 -15.48 28.81 -7.01
CA LEU A 11 -14.44 27.85 -7.42
C LEU A 11 -13.65 27.24 -6.25
N LEU A 12 -13.68 27.87 -5.06
CA LEU A 12 -12.98 27.38 -3.87
C LEU A 12 -13.77 26.34 -3.07
N LEU A 13 -15.06 26.13 -3.37
CA LEU A 13 -15.96 25.22 -2.66
C LEU A 13 -16.11 23.84 -3.32
N ALA A 14 -15.55 23.62 -4.51
CA ALA A 14 -15.65 22.37 -5.24
C ALA A 14 -14.46 21.42 -5.03
N ILE A 15 -13.72 21.57 -3.92
CA ILE A 15 -12.65 20.66 -3.52
C ILE A 15 -13.08 19.93 -2.24
N CYS A 16 -14.28 19.34 -2.26
CA CYS A 16 -14.57 18.23 -1.36
C CYS A 16 -13.92 16.99 -1.96
N HIS A 17 -12.61 16.87 -1.77
CA HIS A 17 -11.93 15.60 -2.01
C HIS A 17 -12.65 14.56 -1.14
N ALA A 18 -13.20 13.52 -1.76
CA ALA A 18 -13.71 12.37 -1.05
C ALA A 18 -12.64 11.93 -0.04
N LEU A 19 -12.94 12.07 1.25
CA LEU A 19 -12.00 11.71 2.29
C LEU A 19 -11.85 10.19 2.23
N PRO A 20 -10.64 9.65 2.01
CA PRO A 20 -10.45 8.22 1.99
C PRO A 20 -10.86 7.64 3.34
N LEU A 21 -11.68 6.59 3.32
CA LEU A 21 -12.12 5.91 4.54
C LEU A 21 -10.95 5.09 5.10
N GLN A 22 -10.34 5.61 6.16
CA GLN A 22 -9.25 4.94 6.88
C GLN A 22 -9.81 4.19 8.08
N PHE A 23 -9.55 2.89 8.13
CA PHE A 23 -9.98 2.00 9.20
C PHE A 23 -8.78 1.54 10.02
N LEU A 24 -8.91 1.63 11.34
CA LEU A 24 -7.94 1.09 12.29
C LEU A 24 -8.38 -0.32 12.70
N ILE A 25 -7.72 -1.34 12.13
CA ILE A 25 -8.06 -2.74 12.34
C ILE A 25 -7.13 -3.31 13.42
N ASN A 26 -7.71 -3.65 14.57
CA ASN A 26 -6.98 -4.22 15.70
C ASN A 26 -6.44 -5.62 15.40
N GLN A 27 -5.43 -6.05 16.15
CA GLN A 27 -4.87 -7.40 16.04
C GLN A 27 -5.95 -8.47 16.23
N ARG A 28 -5.98 -9.47 15.33
CA ARG A 28 -6.97 -10.56 15.29
C ARG A 28 -8.42 -10.08 15.19
N SER A 29 -8.64 -8.87 14.70
CA SER A 29 -9.96 -8.34 14.38
C SER A 29 -10.15 -8.24 12.87
N SER A 30 -11.40 -8.07 12.48
CA SER A 30 -11.80 -7.89 11.09
C SER A 30 -12.75 -6.71 10.98
N GLU A 31 -12.49 -5.82 10.04
CA GLU A 31 -13.43 -4.77 9.64
C GLU A 31 -14.10 -5.18 8.34
N CYS A 32 -15.42 -5.07 8.27
CA CYS A 32 -16.20 -5.54 7.13
C CYS A 32 -17.13 -4.46 6.61
N LEU A 33 -17.13 -4.27 5.30
CA LEU A 33 -18.11 -3.45 4.58
C LEU A 33 -19.20 -4.35 4.01
N TYR A 34 -20.44 -3.89 4.11
CA TYR A 34 -21.60 -4.60 3.61
C TYR A 34 -22.24 -3.79 2.50
N GLU A 35 -22.46 -4.42 1.37
CA GLU A 35 -22.98 -3.74 0.20
C GLU A 35 -23.99 -4.62 -0.51
N LYS A 36 -25.05 -3.99 -1.00
CA LYS A 36 -26.09 -4.70 -1.75
C LYS A 36 -25.69 -4.72 -3.23
N LEU A 37 -25.65 -5.91 -3.81
CA LEU A 37 -25.36 -6.15 -5.22
C LEU A 37 -26.52 -6.83 -5.93
N GLU A 38 -26.77 -6.42 -7.17
CA GLU A 38 -27.71 -7.07 -8.09
C GLU A 38 -27.08 -8.31 -8.75
N GLU A 39 -27.91 -9.14 -9.39
CA GLU A 39 -27.42 -10.33 -10.07
C GLU A 39 -26.55 -9.93 -11.27
N SER A 40 -25.38 -10.57 -11.40
CA SER A 40 -24.34 -10.27 -12.40
C SER A 40 -23.70 -8.88 -12.29
N GLU A 41 -23.98 -8.11 -11.23
CA GLU A 41 -23.37 -6.79 -11.03
C GLU A 41 -21.89 -6.93 -10.64
N ALA A 42 -21.02 -6.11 -11.23
CA ALA A 42 -19.62 -6.05 -10.83
C ALA A 42 -19.39 -5.08 -9.65
N ALA A 43 -18.54 -5.49 -8.72
CA ALA A 43 -18.06 -4.65 -7.64
C ALA A 43 -16.55 -4.78 -7.50
N THR A 44 -15.85 -3.66 -7.36
CA THR A 44 -14.40 -3.62 -7.14
C THR A 44 -14.10 -3.20 -5.72
N PHE A 45 -13.40 -4.07 -5.02
CA PHE A 45 -12.83 -3.83 -3.71
C PHE A 45 -11.40 -3.31 -3.85
N SER A 46 -11.11 -2.20 -3.18
CA SER A 46 -9.79 -1.56 -3.14
C SER A 46 -9.28 -1.55 -1.69
N LEU A 47 -8.07 -2.04 -1.48
CA LEU A 47 -7.41 -2.06 -0.19
C LEU A 47 -5.99 -1.50 -0.29
N PHE A 48 -5.65 -0.58 0.61
CA PHE A 48 -4.27 -0.13 0.78
C PHE A 48 -3.90 -0.07 2.26
N VAL A 49 -2.84 -0.76 2.67
CA VAL A 49 -2.39 -0.74 4.07
C VAL A 49 -1.46 0.44 4.27
N LEU A 50 -1.92 1.45 5.01
CA LEU A 50 -1.21 2.71 5.24
C LEU A 50 -0.12 2.56 6.31
N SER A 51 -0.43 1.86 7.41
CA SER A 51 0.48 1.72 8.55
C SER A 51 0.18 0.47 9.37
N GLY A 52 1.15 0.02 10.16
CA GLY A 52 1.03 -1.15 11.02
C GLY A 52 2.39 -1.78 11.30
N LYS A 53 2.51 -2.60 12.37
CA LYS A 53 3.77 -3.32 12.65
C LYS A 53 4.14 -4.32 11.55
N SER A 54 3.13 -4.83 10.84
CA SER A 54 3.26 -5.60 9.60
C SER A 54 2.32 -4.98 8.59
N LEU A 55 2.77 -4.71 7.37
CA LEU A 55 1.91 -4.20 6.30
C LEU A 55 1.20 -5.36 5.57
N ARG A 56 0.60 -6.26 6.36
CA ARG A 56 -0.05 -7.49 5.88
C ARG A 56 -1.50 -7.52 6.31
N ALA A 57 -2.37 -7.87 5.39
CA ALA A 57 -3.80 -8.01 5.61
C ALA A 57 -4.35 -9.21 4.84
N THR A 58 -5.39 -9.83 5.36
CA THR A 58 -6.15 -10.86 4.63
C THR A 58 -7.48 -10.27 4.21
N VAL A 59 -7.78 -10.29 2.92
CA VAL A 59 -9.06 -9.87 2.35
C VAL A 59 -9.95 -11.08 2.20
N GLU A 60 -11.21 -10.95 2.58
CA GLU A 60 -12.23 -11.98 2.41
C GLU A 60 -13.52 -11.36 1.87
N ILE A 61 -13.94 -11.83 0.70
CA ILE A 61 -15.14 -11.39 0.01
C ILE A 61 -16.12 -12.55 0.02
N SER A 62 -17.25 -12.38 0.69
CA SER A 62 -18.23 -13.45 0.90
C SER A 62 -19.66 -12.96 0.67
N GLY A 63 -20.51 -13.80 0.09
CA GLY A 63 -21.93 -13.48 -0.06
C GLY A 63 -22.67 -14.38 -1.04
N PRO A 64 -23.99 -14.19 -1.21
CA PRO A 64 -24.80 -13.25 -0.47
C PRO A 64 -25.04 -13.72 0.98
N VAL A 65 -24.85 -12.81 1.96
CA VAL A 65 -25.10 -13.05 3.39
C VAL A 65 -26.58 -12.89 3.76
N ALA A 66 -27.31 -12.11 2.99
CA ALA A 66 -28.76 -11.91 3.12
C ALA A 66 -29.38 -11.61 1.75
N ASP A 67 -30.70 -11.80 1.65
CA ASP A 67 -31.48 -11.52 0.44
C ASP A 67 -31.47 -10.01 0.12
N ALA A 68 -31.47 -9.65 -1.16
CA ALA A 68 -31.54 -8.27 -1.66
C ALA A 68 -32.77 -7.50 -1.15
N ALA A 69 -33.86 -8.19 -0.78
CA ALA A 69 -35.06 -7.60 -0.22
C ALA A 69 -34.91 -7.13 1.24
N VAL A 70 -33.84 -7.54 1.93
CA VAL A 70 -33.60 -7.16 3.33
C VAL A 70 -33.17 -5.68 3.41
N VAL A 71 -33.96 -4.87 4.12
CA VAL A 71 -33.69 -3.44 4.33
C VAL A 71 -33.41 -3.11 5.81
N SER A 72 -33.85 -3.98 6.74
CA SER A 72 -33.67 -3.78 8.18
C SER A 72 -32.32 -4.29 8.67
N GLY A 73 -31.60 -3.48 9.44
CA GLY A 73 -30.30 -3.86 10.02
C GLY A 73 -30.37 -5.10 10.93
N MET A 74 -31.47 -5.31 11.65
CA MET A 74 -31.66 -6.52 12.46
C MET A 74 -31.76 -7.78 11.60
N ALA A 75 -32.55 -7.72 10.52
CA ALA A 75 -32.71 -8.84 9.60
C ALA A 75 -31.42 -9.12 8.81
N LEU A 76 -30.62 -8.09 8.53
CA LEU A 76 -29.29 -8.25 7.95
C LEU A 76 -28.35 -8.96 8.94
N GLN A 77 -28.36 -8.57 10.21
CA GLN A 77 -27.56 -9.23 11.25
C GLN A 77 -27.95 -10.71 11.41
N ASP A 78 -29.25 -11.03 11.42
CA ASP A 78 -29.71 -12.43 11.47
C ASP A 78 -29.21 -13.25 10.28
N GLY A 79 -29.17 -12.63 9.08
CA GLY A 79 -28.61 -13.24 7.87
C GLY A 79 -27.10 -13.49 7.98
N ILE A 80 -26.35 -12.52 8.50
CA ILE A 80 -24.91 -12.63 8.76
C ILE A 80 -24.63 -13.78 9.73
N ASP A 81 -25.35 -13.83 10.85
CA ASP A 81 -25.18 -14.88 11.86
C ASP A 81 -25.48 -16.26 11.28
N ALA A 82 -26.51 -16.38 10.43
CA ALA A 82 -26.85 -17.62 9.75
C ALA A 82 -25.76 -18.04 8.73
N PHE A 83 -25.22 -17.09 7.97
CA PHE A 83 -24.16 -17.33 7.01
C PHE A 83 -22.88 -17.81 7.70
N ASP A 84 -22.52 -17.19 8.81
CA ASP A 84 -21.34 -17.53 9.61
C ASP A 84 -21.48 -18.89 10.32
N GLN A 85 -22.72 -19.31 10.64
CA GLN A 85 -23.04 -20.67 11.11
C GLN A 85 -23.00 -21.73 9.99
N GLY A 86 -22.70 -21.35 8.75
CA GLY A 86 -22.58 -22.25 7.61
C GLY A 86 -23.86 -22.46 6.81
N ARG A 87 -24.95 -21.73 7.09
CA ARG A 87 -26.17 -21.76 6.27
C ARG A 87 -26.00 -20.85 5.05
N ARG A 88 -25.20 -21.31 4.09
CA ARG A 88 -24.90 -20.55 2.88
C ARG A 88 -25.85 -20.91 1.73
N PRO A 89 -26.35 -19.93 0.97
CA PRO A 89 -27.12 -20.22 -0.24
C PRO A 89 -26.25 -20.97 -1.26
N LYS A 90 -26.87 -21.85 -2.04
CA LYS A 90 -26.16 -22.58 -3.12
C LYS A 90 -25.68 -21.56 -4.16
N GLY A 91 -24.39 -21.59 -4.47
CA GLY A 91 -23.77 -20.59 -5.36
C GLY A 91 -23.23 -19.35 -4.63
N SER A 92 -23.13 -19.38 -3.30
CA SER A 92 -22.44 -18.34 -2.55
C SER A 92 -20.98 -18.19 -2.99
N LEU A 93 -20.56 -16.94 -3.19
CA LEU A 93 -19.19 -16.57 -3.42
C LEU A 93 -18.42 -16.52 -2.10
N ASP A 94 -17.22 -17.10 -2.09
CA ASP A 94 -16.27 -17.01 -0.98
C ASP A 94 -14.86 -16.94 -1.59
N VAL A 95 -14.24 -15.77 -1.49
CA VAL A 95 -12.92 -15.48 -2.07
C VAL A 95 -12.04 -14.85 -1.01
N SER A 96 -10.94 -15.51 -0.68
CA SER A 96 -9.93 -14.98 0.23
C SER A 96 -8.62 -14.70 -0.49
N GLY A 97 -7.94 -13.61 -0.14
CA GLY A 97 -6.61 -13.27 -0.63
C GLY A 97 -5.73 -12.71 0.47
N GLU A 98 -4.43 -13.00 0.43
CA GLU A 98 -3.46 -12.34 1.29
C GLU A 98 -2.81 -11.18 0.54
N VAL A 99 -2.76 -10.02 1.20
CA VAL A 99 -2.14 -8.80 0.69
C VAL A 99 -0.95 -8.50 1.59
N ASP A 100 0.23 -8.48 0.99
CA ASP A 100 1.49 -8.27 1.70
C ASP A 100 2.27 -7.12 1.07
N PHE A 101 2.39 -6.01 1.79
CA PHE A 101 3.16 -4.83 1.41
C PHE A 101 4.51 -4.74 2.16
N GLU A 102 4.93 -5.77 2.92
CA GLU A 102 6.19 -5.75 3.66
C GLU A 102 7.43 -5.67 2.76
N HIS A 103 7.32 -6.15 1.52
CA HIS A 103 8.39 -6.05 0.53
C HIS A 103 8.73 -4.60 0.14
N LEU A 104 7.85 -3.63 0.46
CA LEU A 104 8.12 -2.19 0.33
C LEU A 104 9.08 -1.68 1.43
N ASN A 105 9.31 -2.46 2.49
CA ASN A 105 10.12 -2.11 3.67
C ASN A 105 11.59 -2.58 3.56
N LEU A 106 12.13 -2.68 2.34
CA LEU A 106 13.54 -3.02 2.19
C LEU A 106 14.38 -1.77 2.47
N GLY A 107 14.93 -1.72 3.69
CA GLY A 107 15.95 -0.74 4.06
C GLY A 107 17.10 -0.72 3.05
N GLU A 108 17.75 0.44 2.91
CA GLU A 108 18.95 0.52 2.09
C GLU A 108 19.99 -0.48 2.63
N PRO A 109 20.56 -1.36 1.81
CA PRO A 109 21.59 -2.28 2.28
C PRO A 109 22.75 -1.45 2.86
N GLU A 110 22.98 -1.55 4.17
CA GLU A 110 24.17 -0.99 4.81
C GLU A 110 25.39 -1.67 4.22
N PHE A 111 26.29 -0.87 3.66
CA PHE A 111 27.51 -1.35 3.03
C PHE A 111 28.69 -1.07 3.94
N GLU A 112 29.24 -2.13 4.53
CA GLU A 112 30.60 -2.08 5.04
C GLU A 112 31.56 -2.36 3.87
N ASP A 113 32.39 -1.36 3.54
CA ASP A 113 33.48 -1.56 2.59
C ASP A 113 34.48 -2.55 3.20
N PRO A 114 34.85 -3.64 2.48
CA PRO A 114 35.85 -4.56 2.98
C PRO A 114 37.19 -3.83 3.15
N VAL A 115 37.68 -3.79 4.39
CA VAL A 115 38.96 -3.17 4.73
C VAL A 115 40.09 -4.02 4.14
N LEU A 116 40.95 -3.38 3.35
CA LEU A 116 42.08 -4.04 2.70
C LEU A 116 43.18 -4.32 3.74
N GLU A 117 43.35 -5.58 4.14
CA GLU A 117 44.46 -5.97 5.01
C GLU A 117 45.78 -6.08 4.24
N SER A 118 46.87 -5.57 4.84
CA SER A 118 48.20 -5.69 4.27
C SER A 118 48.83 -7.03 4.63
N VAL A 119 49.13 -7.86 3.64
CA VAL A 119 49.85 -9.12 3.86
C VAL A 119 51.37 -8.85 3.98
N PRO A 120 52.02 -9.28 5.08
CA PRO A 120 53.46 -9.11 5.26
C PRO A 120 54.26 -10.07 4.35
N GLY A 121 55.32 -9.57 3.70
CA GLY A 121 56.24 -10.36 2.88
C GLY A 121 55.95 -10.41 1.37
N GLU A 122 54.94 -9.68 0.90
CA GLU A 122 54.49 -9.68 -0.50
C GLU A 122 55.38 -8.80 -1.40
N THR A 123 55.68 -9.25 -2.63
CA THR A 123 56.44 -8.46 -3.61
C THR A 123 55.60 -7.35 -4.25
N ALA A 124 56.25 -6.35 -4.85
CA ALA A 124 55.57 -5.19 -5.44
C ALA A 124 54.62 -5.56 -6.59
N GLU A 125 54.97 -6.58 -7.39
CA GLU A 125 54.13 -7.06 -8.50
C GLU A 125 52.94 -7.89 -8.01
N GLU A 126 53.12 -8.76 -7.01
CA GLU A 126 52.03 -9.52 -6.37
C GLU A 126 51.01 -8.61 -5.70
N ARG A 127 51.48 -7.53 -5.06
CA ARG A 127 50.61 -6.50 -4.48
C ARG A 127 49.78 -5.78 -5.56
N LYS A 128 50.33 -5.59 -6.76
CA LYS A 128 49.66 -4.90 -7.88
C LYS A 128 48.59 -5.79 -8.51
N THR A 129 48.88 -7.07 -8.72
CA THR A 129 47.91 -8.05 -9.24
C THR A 129 46.77 -8.30 -8.24
N ARG A 130 47.07 -8.49 -6.94
CA ARG A 130 46.02 -8.65 -5.91
C ARG A 130 45.07 -7.46 -5.85
N ARG A 131 45.59 -6.23 -5.83
CA ARG A 131 44.78 -5.00 -5.82
C ARG A 131 43.91 -4.87 -7.06
N ALA A 132 44.41 -5.29 -8.22
CA ALA A 132 43.62 -5.26 -9.46
C ALA A 132 42.46 -6.26 -9.41
N GLU A 133 42.71 -7.46 -8.87
CA GLU A 133 41.69 -8.50 -8.73
C GLU A 133 40.63 -8.16 -7.66
N GLU A 134 41.05 -7.64 -6.51
CA GLU A 134 40.14 -7.15 -5.46
C GLU A 134 39.29 -5.98 -5.96
N ARG A 135 39.87 -5.01 -6.66
CA ARG A 135 39.11 -3.92 -7.29
C ARG A 135 38.07 -4.44 -8.27
N ARG A 136 38.40 -5.47 -9.05
CA ARG A 136 37.46 -6.10 -9.99
C ARG A 136 36.31 -6.77 -9.25
N LYS A 137 36.59 -7.54 -8.19
CA LYS A 137 35.58 -8.16 -7.32
C LYS A 137 34.67 -7.13 -6.65
N ILE A 138 35.23 -6.02 -6.15
CA ILE A 138 34.48 -4.91 -5.55
C ILE A 138 33.58 -4.23 -6.60
N LEU A 139 34.10 -3.97 -7.80
CA LEU A 139 33.33 -3.38 -8.90
C LEU A 139 32.18 -4.29 -9.37
N GLU A 140 32.43 -5.58 -9.56
CA GLU A 140 31.42 -6.57 -9.93
C GLU A 140 30.34 -6.69 -8.85
N ALA A 141 30.73 -6.75 -7.58
CA ALA A 141 29.80 -6.76 -6.45
C ALA A 141 28.94 -5.48 -6.42
N ARG A 142 29.56 -4.30 -6.62
CA ARG A 142 28.85 -3.01 -6.69
C ARG A 142 27.84 -3.00 -7.84
N HIS A 143 28.22 -3.49 -9.03
CA HIS A 143 27.32 -3.52 -10.18
C HIS A 143 26.12 -4.45 -9.97
N GLN A 144 26.34 -5.66 -9.43
CA GLN A 144 25.25 -6.59 -9.09
C GLN A 144 24.30 -5.99 -8.06
N LYS A 145 24.84 -5.31 -7.04
CA LYS A 145 24.08 -4.61 -6.00
C LYS A 145 23.26 -3.46 -6.57
N GLU A 146 23.83 -2.62 -7.43
CA GLU A 146 23.11 -1.53 -8.10
C GLU A 146 21.97 -2.06 -8.99
N MET A 147 22.20 -3.18 -9.68
CA MET A 147 21.17 -3.86 -10.46
C MET A 147 20.06 -4.43 -9.57
N HIS A 148 20.40 -5.01 -8.42
CA HIS A 148 19.42 -5.49 -7.45
C HIS A 148 18.61 -4.34 -6.85
N ALA A 149 19.27 -3.25 -6.43
CA ALA A 149 18.63 -2.06 -5.90
C ALA A 149 17.73 -1.38 -6.94
N ARG A 150 18.14 -1.33 -8.22
CA ARG A 150 17.28 -0.84 -9.31
C ARG A 150 16.07 -1.72 -9.55
N LYS A 151 16.23 -3.04 -9.55
CA LYS A 151 15.11 -3.99 -9.69
C LYS A 151 14.14 -3.85 -8.51
N GLN A 152 14.65 -3.71 -7.29
CA GLN A 152 13.83 -3.47 -6.09
C GLN A 152 13.13 -2.12 -6.14
N LYS A 153 13.81 -1.02 -6.49
CA LYS A 153 13.18 0.30 -6.66
C LYS A 153 12.06 0.29 -7.69
N LYS A 154 12.22 -0.46 -8.78
CA LYS A 154 11.15 -0.66 -9.77
C LYS A 154 9.97 -1.43 -9.19
N LYS A 155 10.21 -2.54 -8.48
CA LYS A 155 9.17 -3.31 -7.78
C LYS A 155 8.37 -2.42 -6.81
N VAL A 156 9.05 -1.68 -5.94
CA VAL A 156 8.47 -0.74 -4.97
C VAL A 156 7.64 0.37 -5.64
N GLN A 157 8.01 0.81 -6.84
CA GLN A 157 7.22 1.81 -7.59
C GLN A 157 5.92 1.21 -8.14
N THR A 158 5.95 -0.01 -8.68
CA THR A 158 4.74 -0.72 -9.14
C THR A 158 3.86 -1.21 -7.99
N GLU A 159 4.44 -1.52 -6.84
CA GLU A 159 3.74 -2.14 -5.71
C GLU A 159 3.13 -1.11 -4.71
N ALA A 160 3.30 0.19 -4.96
CA ALA A 160 2.62 1.26 -4.21
C ALA A 160 1.16 1.47 -4.68
N GLU A 161 0.69 0.65 -5.61
CA GLU A 161 -0.70 0.65 -6.08
C GLU A 161 -1.61 -0.08 -5.07
N PRO A 162 -2.86 0.38 -4.91
CA PRO A 162 -3.83 -0.31 -4.07
C PRO A 162 -4.10 -1.72 -4.60
N TYR A 163 -4.34 -2.65 -3.68
CA TYR A 163 -4.83 -3.97 -4.03
C TYR A 163 -6.26 -3.84 -4.58
N LEU A 164 -6.45 -4.19 -5.85
CA LEU A 164 -7.74 -4.15 -6.52
C LEU A 164 -8.25 -5.56 -6.79
N ARG A 165 -9.50 -5.83 -6.42
CA ARG A 165 -10.19 -7.07 -6.75
C ARG A 165 -11.62 -6.81 -7.20
N THR A 166 -11.90 -7.12 -8.46
CA THR A 166 -13.28 -7.12 -8.98
C THR A 166 -13.91 -8.49 -8.80
N ILE A 167 -15.16 -8.50 -8.36
CA ILE A 167 -16.03 -9.66 -8.35
C ILE A 167 -17.28 -9.35 -9.19
N GLN A 168 -17.88 -10.39 -9.76
CA GLN A 168 -19.23 -10.33 -10.31
C GLN A 168 -20.14 -11.13 -9.38
N ALA A 169 -21.25 -10.53 -8.96
CA ALA A 169 -22.19 -11.15 -8.03
C ALA A 169 -22.95 -12.29 -8.72
N PRO A 170 -22.76 -13.57 -8.35
CA PRO A 170 -23.49 -14.68 -8.96
C PRO A 170 -25.00 -14.65 -8.65
N LEU A 171 -25.38 -14.04 -7.53
CA LEU A 171 -26.77 -13.94 -7.05
C LEU A 171 -27.00 -12.53 -6.48
N ALA A 172 -28.20 -11.99 -6.64
CA ALA A 172 -28.57 -10.74 -6.00
C ALA A 172 -28.62 -10.90 -4.46
N GLY A 173 -28.04 -9.95 -3.73
CA GLY A 173 -28.07 -9.97 -2.27
C GLY A 173 -27.06 -9.04 -1.62
N TRP A 174 -26.95 -9.15 -0.30
CA TRP A 174 -25.95 -8.44 0.48
C TRP A 174 -24.62 -9.19 0.45
N TYR A 175 -23.55 -8.53 0.06
CA TYR A 175 -22.19 -9.06 0.08
C TYR A 175 -21.37 -8.40 1.18
N ARG A 176 -20.42 -9.15 1.73
CA ARG A 176 -19.54 -8.73 2.81
C ARG A 176 -18.09 -8.74 2.33
N PHE A 177 -17.42 -7.61 2.48
CA PHE A 177 -16.02 -7.38 2.14
C PHE A 177 -15.24 -7.13 3.43
N CYS A 178 -14.53 -8.14 3.91
CA CYS A 178 -13.79 -8.08 5.16
C CYS A 178 -12.29 -7.92 4.94
N VAL A 179 -11.66 -7.15 5.81
CA VAL A 179 -10.21 -7.06 5.95
C VAL A 179 -9.83 -7.52 7.34
N LYS A 180 -9.02 -8.57 7.41
CA LYS A 180 -8.58 -9.21 8.66
C LYS A 180 -7.12 -8.89 8.93
N ALA A 181 -6.84 -8.50 10.16
CA ALA A 181 -5.49 -8.24 10.64
C ALA A 181 -5.00 -9.43 11.47
N SER A 182 -4.27 -10.36 10.84
CA SER A 182 -3.92 -11.66 11.46
C SER A 182 -2.96 -11.54 12.65
N PHE A 183 -1.89 -10.76 12.51
CA PHE A 183 -0.78 -10.74 13.48
C PHE A 183 -0.60 -9.42 14.20
N ASN A 184 -0.79 -8.28 13.54
CA ASN A 184 -0.60 -6.96 14.13
C ASN A 184 -1.76 -6.04 13.77
N GLN A 185 -1.92 -4.97 14.56
CA GLN A 185 -2.81 -3.88 14.21
C GLN A 185 -2.32 -3.18 12.94
N ILE A 186 -3.26 -2.87 12.05
CA ILE A 186 -3.01 -2.17 10.79
C ILE A 186 -4.00 -1.02 10.63
N THR A 187 -3.57 0.06 9.99
CA THR A 187 -4.45 1.10 9.46
C THR A 187 -4.52 0.89 7.95
N ALA A 188 -5.72 0.71 7.43
CA ALA A 188 -5.94 0.48 6.01
C ALA A 188 -6.97 1.44 5.44
N GLU A 189 -6.71 1.90 4.23
CA GLU A 189 -7.68 2.58 3.39
C GLU A 189 -8.47 1.52 2.62
N ILE A 190 -9.78 1.55 2.78
CA ILE A 190 -10.70 0.60 2.16
C ILE A 190 -11.70 1.40 1.33
N ASP A 191 -11.84 1.02 0.07
CA ASP A 191 -12.81 1.62 -0.85
C ASP A 191 -13.56 0.52 -1.61
N LEU A 192 -14.86 0.72 -1.81
CA LEU A 192 -15.74 -0.21 -2.49
C LEU A 192 -16.53 0.53 -3.57
N ARG A 193 -16.46 -0.01 -4.78
CA ARG A 193 -17.01 0.62 -5.98
C ARG A 193 -17.94 -0.35 -6.70
N LYS A 194 -19.16 0.08 -6.97
CA LYS A 194 -20.17 -0.69 -7.71
C LYS A 194 -20.31 -0.21 -9.14
N GLU A 195 -20.54 -1.14 -10.05
CA GLU A 195 -20.77 -0.85 -11.46
C GLU A 195 -22.02 0.01 -11.69
N SER A 196 -23.12 -0.27 -10.98
CA SER A 196 -24.38 0.48 -11.12
C SER A 196 -24.27 1.96 -10.76
N GLU A 197 -23.39 2.31 -9.81
CA GLU A 197 -23.18 3.68 -9.36
C GLU A 197 -22.14 4.43 -10.20
N LEU A 198 -21.12 3.72 -10.69
CA LEU A 198 -19.94 4.35 -11.29
C LEU A 198 -19.84 4.20 -12.81
N GLY A 199 -20.82 3.55 -13.44
CA GLY A 199 -21.05 3.65 -14.88
C GLY A 199 -20.24 2.71 -15.76
N GLY A 200 -19.70 1.62 -15.19
CA GLY A 200 -19.04 0.55 -15.95
C GLY A 200 -17.67 0.13 -15.44
N LEU A 201 -16.99 -0.66 -16.26
CA LEU A 201 -15.65 -1.19 -16.03
C LEU A 201 -14.60 -0.47 -16.89
N ASP A 202 -13.42 -0.27 -16.31
CA ASP A 202 -12.20 0.24 -16.94
C ASP A 202 -11.55 -0.81 -17.86
N GLU A 203 -10.50 -0.42 -18.58
CA GLU A 203 -9.72 -1.30 -19.48
C GLU A 203 -9.17 -2.54 -18.76
N ASP A 204 -8.83 -2.41 -17.47
CA ASP A 204 -8.33 -3.48 -16.62
C ASP A 204 -9.43 -4.37 -15.99
N GLY A 205 -10.71 -4.11 -16.29
CA GLY A 205 -11.84 -4.87 -15.73
C GLY A 205 -12.18 -4.51 -14.29
N HIS A 206 -11.79 -3.31 -13.84
CA HIS A 206 -12.15 -2.74 -12.54
C HIS A 206 -13.24 -1.69 -12.70
N VAL A 207 -14.16 -1.59 -11.74
CA VAL A 207 -15.18 -0.52 -11.72
C VAL A 207 -14.48 0.83 -11.72
N MET A 208 -14.98 1.78 -12.52
CA MET A 208 -14.39 3.12 -12.65
C MET A 208 -14.38 3.88 -11.32
N THR A 209 -13.40 4.75 -11.12
CA THR A 209 -13.43 5.73 -10.01
C THR A 209 -14.43 6.85 -10.31
N ASN A 210 -14.95 7.52 -9.27
CA ASN A 210 -15.82 8.68 -9.47
C ASN A 210 -15.13 9.78 -10.31
N GLN A 211 -13.81 9.94 -10.16
CA GLN A 211 -13.03 10.87 -10.95
C GLN A 211 -12.98 10.48 -12.43
N GLN A 212 -12.76 9.20 -12.75
CA GLN A 212 -12.83 8.71 -14.13
C GLN A 212 -14.23 8.89 -14.74
N ARG A 213 -15.29 8.61 -13.96
CA ARG A 213 -16.67 8.81 -14.40
C ARG A 213 -16.98 10.27 -14.74
N ILE A 214 -16.63 11.21 -13.86
CA ILE A 214 -16.81 12.65 -14.09
C ILE A 214 -16.09 13.07 -15.37
N MET A 215 -14.87 12.58 -15.58
CA MET A 215 -14.09 12.89 -16.78
C MET A 215 -14.77 12.38 -18.06
N GLU A 216 -15.30 11.15 -18.04
CA GLU A 216 -16.01 10.57 -19.18
C GLU A 216 -17.35 11.29 -19.44
N GLU A 217 -18.08 11.66 -18.40
CA GLU A 217 -19.31 12.46 -18.49
C GLU A 217 -19.03 13.86 -19.06
N GLU A 218 -17.97 14.52 -18.59
CA GLU A 218 -17.54 15.81 -19.13
C GLU A 218 -17.09 15.72 -20.59
N GLU A 219 -16.39 14.65 -20.97
CA GLU A 219 -15.99 14.42 -22.35
C GLU A 219 -17.22 14.22 -23.25
N LYS A 220 -18.17 13.38 -22.83
CA LYS A 220 -19.45 13.19 -23.53
C LYS A 220 -20.24 14.49 -23.65
N ALA A 221 -20.28 15.31 -22.60
CA ALA A 221 -20.96 16.60 -22.63
C ALA A 221 -20.31 17.56 -23.64
N MET A 222 -18.98 17.65 -23.68
CA MET A 222 -18.27 18.46 -24.67
C MET A 222 -18.51 17.99 -26.11
N ASP A 223 -18.66 16.68 -26.32
CA ASP A 223 -18.95 16.10 -27.63
C ASP A 223 -20.42 16.33 -28.04
N GLN A 224 -21.37 16.27 -27.11
CA GLN A 224 -22.79 16.56 -27.37
C GLN A 224 -23.03 18.05 -27.67
N ASP A 225 -22.40 18.96 -26.92
CA ASP A 225 -22.41 20.39 -27.23
C ASP A 225 -21.84 20.66 -28.63
N THR A 226 -20.92 19.82 -29.10
CA THR A 226 -20.38 19.92 -30.46
C THR A 226 -21.43 19.57 -31.51
N ALA A 227 -22.14 18.45 -31.36
CA ALA A 227 -23.18 18.03 -32.31
C ALA A 227 -24.36 19.01 -32.41
N ALA A 228 -24.69 19.72 -31.32
CA ALA A 228 -25.72 20.75 -31.32
C ALA A 228 -25.29 22.08 -31.98
N ILE A 229 -23.97 22.32 -32.11
CA ILE A 229 -23.38 23.58 -32.59
C ILE A 229 -22.85 23.46 -34.04
N GLU A 230 -23.01 22.32 -34.72
CA GLU A 230 -22.62 22.07 -36.13
C GLU A 230 -23.41 22.87 -37.19
N GLY A 231 -23.59 24.18 -36.97
CA GLY A 231 -24.03 25.17 -37.95
C GLY A 231 -23.08 26.36 -38.13
N ILE A 232 -21.98 26.46 -37.37
CA ILE A 232 -21.06 27.61 -37.42
C ILE A 232 -19.61 27.14 -37.67
N LYS A 233 -18.94 27.80 -38.63
CA LYS A 233 -17.60 27.44 -39.17
C LYS A 233 -16.49 27.63 -38.13
N ASP A 234 -16.00 26.55 -37.53
CA ASP A 234 -15.04 26.66 -36.42
C ASP A 234 -13.89 25.63 -36.48
N LYS A 235 -12.89 25.87 -37.35
CA LYS A 235 -11.63 25.09 -37.33
C LYS A 235 -10.74 25.44 -36.12
N ASP A 236 -10.75 26.71 -35.70
CA ASP A 236 -9.91 27.19 -34.59
C ASP A 236 -10.45 26.76 -33.22
N PHE A 237 -11.77 26.55 -33.08
CA PHE A 237 -12.33 25.96 -31.86
C PHE A 237 -12.05 24.47 -31.76
N GLN A 238 -12.00 23.72 -32.87
CA GLN A 238 -11.61 22.30 -32.83
C GLN A 238 -10.19 22.13 -32.28
N ALA A 239 -9.23 22.93 -32.77
CA ALA A 239 -7.86 22.90 -32.27
C ALA A 239 -7.75 23.24 -30.77
N THR A 240 -8.45 24.30 -30.34
CA THR A 240 -8.46 24.71 -28.93
C THR A 240 -9.12 23.66 -28.03
N ARG A 241 -10.18 23.00 -28.50
CA ARG A 241 -10.87 21.92 -27.76
C ARG A 241 -9.98 20.69 -27.60
N THR A 242 -9.30 20.25 -28.66
CA THR A 242 -8.37 19.12 -28.58
C THR A 242 -7.25 19.40 -27.59
N GLN A 243 -6.69 20.62 -27.61
CA GLN A 243 -5.70 21.04 -26.61
C GLN A 243 -6.27 21.05 -25.18
N LEU A 244 -7.54 21.47 -25.01
CA LEU A 244 -8.20 21.49 -23.71
C LEU A 244 -8.48 20.06 -23.19
N LYS A 245 -8.93 19.15 -24.06
CA LYS A 245 -9.06 17.72 -23.74
C LYS A 245 -7.72 17.12 -23.31
N GLU A 246 -6.65 17.39 -24.06
CA GLU A 246 -5.30 16.93 -23.74
C GLU A 246 -4.80 17.47 -22.39
N LEU A 247 -5.01 18.78 -22.14
CA LEU A 247 -4.60 19.41 -20.88
C LEU A 247 -5.35 18.82 -19.68
N ARG A 248 -6.65 18.55 -19.80
CA ARG A 248 -7.42 17.87 -18.74
C ARG A 248 -6.93 16.44 -18.51
N LYS A 249 -6.63 15.69 -19.59
CA LYS A 249 -6.06 14.34 -19.48
C LYS A 249 -4.71 14.35 -18.75
N LEU A 250 -3.83 15.31 -19.10
CA LEU A 250 -2.54 15.50 -18.43
C LEU A 250 -2.70 15.90 -16.97
N LEU A 251 -3.64 16.80 -16.66
CA LEU A 251 -3.91 17.21 -15.28
C LEU A 251 -4.41 16.04 -14.42
N ASN A 252 -5.27 15.20 -14.98
CA ASN A 252 -5.75 14.00 -14.31
C ASN A 252 -4.60 13.00 -14.08
N ASP A 253 -3.77 12.73 -15.09
CA ASP A 253 -2.58 11.89 -14.97
C ASP A 253 -1.59 12.42 -13.90
N ILE A 254 -1.45 13.76 -13.80
CA ILE A 254 -0.65 14.37 -12.74
C ILE A 254 -1.31 14.16 -11.38
N GLN A 255 -2.63 14.33 -11.26
CA GLN A 255 -3.34 14.18 -10.00
C GLN A 255 -3.31 12.73 -9.49
N THR A 256 -3.47 11.74 -10.37
CA THR A 256 -3.36 10.32 -10.03
C THR A 256 -1.94 9.95 -9.64
N LYS A 257 -0.92 10.45 -10.37
CA LYS A 257 0.48 10.28 -9.96
C LYS A 257 0.78 10.93 -8.62
N GLN A 258 0.21 12.10 -8.35
CA GLN A 258 0.38 12.77 -7.07
C GLN A 258 -0.29 12.02 -5.92
N SER A 259 -1.46 11.41 -6.12
CA SER A 259 -2.08 10.59 -5.08
C SER A 259 -1.26 9.32 -4.82
N GLN A 260 -0.74 8.66 -5.86
CA GLN A 260 0.16 7.52 -5.74
C GLN A 260 1.46 7.87 -4.99
N GLU A 261 2.10 8.99 -5.32
CA GLU A 261 3.32 9.41 -4.62
C GLU A 261 3.04 9.77 -3.15
N ARG A 262 1.86 10.31 -2.82
CA ARG A 262 1.46 10.53 -1.41
C ARG A 262 1.31 9.22 -0.66
N LEU A 263 0.64 8.23 -1.25
CA LEU A 263 0.50 6.89 -0.66
C LEU A 263 1.87 6.24 -0.45
N ARG A 264 2.74 6.35 -1.45
CA ARG A 264 4.12 5.86 -1.38
C ARG A 264 4.92 6.52 -0.26
N LEU A 265 4.83 7.85 -0.11
CA LEU A 265 5.49 8.57 0.98
C LEU A 265 4.93 8.17 2.35
N ALA A 266 3.62 7.94 2.46
CA ALA A 266 2.98 7.48 3.69
C ALA A 266 3.50 6.09 4.09
N VAL A 267 3.60 5.16 3.13
CA VAL A 267 4.20 3.84 3.37
C VAL A 267 5.67 3.98 3.78
N HIS A 268 6.48 4.78 3.08
CA HIS A 268 7.88 5.01 3.45
C HIS A 268 8.05 5.63 4.83
N ALA A 269 7.17 6.55 5.23
CA ALA A 269 7.18 7.11 6.57
C ALA A 269 6.87 6.05 7.63
N ALA A 270 5.83 5.24 7.41
CA ALA A 270 5.42 4.16 8.32
C ALA A 270 6.49 3.06 8.42
N THR A 271 7.13 2.69 7.30
CA THR A 271 8.19 1.68 7.29
C THR A 271 9.48 2.17 7.93
N ASN A 272 9.87 3.42 7.68
CA ASN A 272 11.08 4.00 8.25
C ASN A 272 10.99 4.13 9.79
N GLU A 273 9.83 4.56 10.32
CA GLU A 273 9.59 4.55 11.76
C GLU A 273 9.75 3.13 12.36
N HIS A 274 9.28 2.11 11.63
CA HIS A 274 9.40 0.72 12.07
C HIS A 274 10.83 0.18 12.04
N SER A 275 11.63 0.52 11.02
CA SER A 275 13.05 0.12 10.92
C SER A 275 13.87 0.63 12.11
N HIS A 276 13.67 1.90 12.49
CA HIS A 276 14.33 2.50 13.65
C HIS A 276 14.07 1.74 14.95
N SER A 277 12.87 1.19 15.14
CA SER A 277 12.54 0.43 16.35
C SER A 277 13.27 -0.92 16.46
N ARG A 278 13.48 -1.64 15.35
CA ARG A 278 14.19 -2.93 15.35
C ARG A 278 15.68 -2.73 15.57
N MET A 279 16.26 -1.68 15.01
CA MET A 279 17.66 -1.30 15.23
C MET A 279 17.90 -0.95 16.70
N ALA A 280 17.00 -0.18 17.32
CA ALA A 280 17.08 0.16 18.74
C ALA A 280 16.94 -1.06 19.66
N LEU A 281 16.07 -2.03 19.33
CA LEU A 281 15.88 -3.25 20.14
C LEU A 281 17.13 -4.15 20.15
N ASN A 282 17.80 -4.32 19.00
CA ASN A 282 19.04 -5.11 18.95
C ASN A 282 20.16 -4.45 19.77
N SER A 283 20.34 -3.13 19.63
CA SER A 283 21.33 -2.39 20.41
C SER A 283 21.03 -2.43 21.92
N LEU A 284 19.76 -2.36 22.30
CA LEU A 284 19.34 -2.47 23.70
C LEU A 284 19.59 -3.87 24.27
N MET A 285 19.26 -4.93 23.51
CA MET A 285 19.53 -6.32 23.91
C MET A 285 21.02 -6.58 24.09
N GLU A 286 21.84 -6.06 23.17
CA GLU A 286 23.30 -6.13 23.24
C GLU A 286 23.84 -5.44 24.51
N THR A 287 23.32 -4.25 24.84
CA THR A 287 23.71 -3.52 26.05
C THR A 287 23.37 -4.29 27.33
N ILE A 288 22.18 -4.93 27.37
CA ILE A 288 21.77 -5.79 28.50
C ILE A 288 22.69 -7.01 28.60
N LEU A 289 23.02 -7.63 27.47
CA LEU A 289 23.93 -8.78 27.43
C LEU A 289 25.31 -8.41 28.00
N PHE A 290 25.85 -7.24 27.61
CA PHE A 290 27.11 -6.75 28.16
C PHE A 290 27.05 -6.48 29.67
N MET A 291 25.95 -5.90 30.18
CA MET A 291 25.76 -5.74 31.63
C MET A 291 25.70 -7.10 32.36
N LEU A 292 25.04 -8.10 31.79
CA LEU A 292 24.98 -9.43 32.39
C LEU A 292 26.35 -10.13 32.40
N VAL A 293 27.09 -10.05 31.30
CA VAL A 293 28.44 -10.64 31.18
C VAL A 293 29.41 -9.97 32.15
N THR A 294 29.42 -8.64 32.21
CA THR A 294 30.28 -7.89 33.14
C THR A 294 29.88 -8.14 34.61
N GLY A 295 28.57 -8.21 34.91
CA GLY A 295 28.07 -8.61 36.23
C GLY A 295 28.52 -10.02 36.62
N TYR A 296 28.47 -10.98 35.69
CA TYR A 296 28.94 -12.35 35.89
C TYR A 296 30.46 -12.43 36.12
N GLN A 297 31.24 -11.64 35.37
CA GLN A 297 32.69 -11.53 35.57
C GLN A 297 33.02 -10.98 36.98
N VAL A 298 32.34 -9.93 37.44
CA VAL A 298 32.53 -9.38 38.78
C VAL A 298 32.12 -10.39 39.86
N TYR A 299 31.02 -11.12 39.66
CA TYR A 299 30.57 -12.16 40.57
C TYR A 299 31.58 -13.30 40.70
N THR A 300 32.09 -13.80 39.58
CA THR A 300 33.07 -14.90 39.55
C THR A 300 34.39 -14.49 40.19
N ILE A 301 34.90 -13.28 39.92
CA ILE A 301 36.10 -12.74 40.57
C ILE A 301 35.91 -12.62 42.08
N ARG A 302 34.78 -12.05 42.56
CA ARG A 302 34.47 -11.97 44.00
C ARG A 302 34.36 -13.34 44.65
N ARG A 303 33.77 -14.32 43.97
CA ARG A 303 33.68 -15.71 44.45
C ARG A 303 35.08 -16.33 44.57
N TRP A 304 35.96 -16.07 43.61
CA TRP A 304 37.33 -16.56 43.59
C TRP A 304 38.16 -16.01 44.76
N PHE A 305 38.10 -14.69 45.00
CA PHE A 305 38.80 -14.06 46.12
C PHE A 305 38.24 -14.42 47.51
N LYS A 306 36.96 -14.78 47.63
CA LYS A 306 36.38 -15.30 48.88
C LYS A 306 36.74 -16.77 49.15
N GLY A 307 37.09 -17.54 48.12
CA GLY A 307 37.38 -18.97 48.20
C GLY A 307 38.86 -19.32 48.42
N ALA A 308 39.78 -18.37 48.26
CA ALA A 308 41.21 -18.58 48.46
C ALA A 308 41.72 -17.84 49.71
N PRO A 309 41.76 -18.47 50.90
CA PRO A 309 42.45 -17.90 52.05
C PRO A 309 43.96 -18.19 51.95
N VAL A 310 44.66 -17.75 50.91
CA VAL A 310 46.11 -18.00 50.80
C VAL A 310 46.85 -16.86 50.08
N LEU A 311 46.92 -15.71 50.76
CA LEU A 311 48.15 -14.91 50.83
C LEU A 311 48.34 -14.59 52.31
N GLY A 312 48.83 -15.59 53.02
CA GLY A 312 48.96 -15.60 54.48
C GLY A 312 49.82 -16.77 54.95
N ARG A 313 50.99 -16.95 54.35
CA ARG A 313 52.21 -17.41 55.02
C ARG A 313 53.44 -16.99 54.24
#